data_AF-A0A0D2SG62-F1
#
_entry.id   AF-A0A0D2SG62-F1
#
_cell.length_a   1.000
_cell.length_b   1.000
_cell.length_c   1.000
_cell.angle_alpha   90.00
_cell.angle_beta   90.00
_cell.angle_gamma   90.00
#
_symmetry.space_group_name_H-M   'P 1'
#
loop_
_entity.id
_entity.type
_entity.pdbx_description
1 polymer ?
#
loop_
_entity_poly.entity_id
_entity_poly.type
_entity_poly.pdbx_seq_one_letter_code
_entity_poly.pdbx_strand_id
1 'polypeptide(L)'
;DPANRPKRIVDVGCGIGGSSRYLARKYGAKCQGITLSPVQAGRANALANAQGLADQVCFEVADALNQPFPDDQFDLVWSMESGEHMPDKPKFVKELVRVAAPGGTIIVVTWCHRDLGPSEESLQPWEQKLLNRICDAYYLPEWCSTSDYVKLFQSLSLQDIKAGDWTENVAPFWPAVIRSALTWKGFTSLLRSGNIIFFSTITL
;
A
#
# COMPACT_ATOMS: atom_id res chain seq x y z
N ASP A 1 -13.39 -19.59 -3.38
CA ASP A 1 -13.67 -20.67 -4.34
C ASP A 1 -12.34 -21.33 -4.74
N PRO A 2 -12.14 -22.64 -4.51
CA PRO A 2 -10.94 -23.36 -4.97
C PRO A 2 -10.69 -23.25 -6.48
N ALA A 3 -11.73 -23.03 -7.29
CA ALA A 3 -11.63 -22.89 -8.74
C ALA A 3 -11.03 -21.55 -9.19
N ASN A 4 -10.96 -20.54 -8.31
CA ASN A 4 -10.52 -19.18 -8.64
C ASN A 4 -9.36 -18.70 -7.75
N ARG A 5 -8.32 -19.53 -7.61
CA ARG A 5 -7.09 -19.15 -6.89
C ARG A 5 -6.18 -18.32 -7.80
N PRO A 6 -5.70 -17.14 -7.36
CA PRO A 6 -4.80 -16.33 -8.17
C PRO A 6 -3.48 -17.07 -8.36
N LYS A 7 -2.95 -17.07 -9.59
CA LYS A 7 -1.65 -17.68 -9.93
C LYS A 7 -0.56 -16.63 -10.07
N ARG A 8 -0.93 -15.43 -10.52
CA ARG A 8 -0.07 -14.25 -10.67
C ARG A 8 -0.61 -13.12 -9.83
N ILE A 9 0.22 -12.64 -8.92
CA ILE A 9 -0.13 -11.57 -7.97
C ILE A 9 0.88 -10.44 -8.12
N VAL A 10 0.41 -9.19 -8.12
CA VAL A 10 1.26 -8.02 -7.95
C VAL A 10 0.96 -7.35 -6.61
N ASP A 11 2.00 -6.97 -5.87
CA ASP A 11 1.94 -6.25 -4.60
C ASP A 11 2.51 -4.83 -4.79
N VAL A 12 1.61 -3.85 -4.90
CA VAL A 12 1.91 -2.46 -5.24
C VAL A 12 2.15 -1.68 -3.95
N GLY A 13 3.40 -1.32 -3.69
CA GLY A 13 3.84 -0.78 -2.40
C GLY A 13 4.20 -1.89 -1.41
N CYS A 14 4.96 -2.89 -1.85
CA CYS A 14 5.17 -4.15 -1.12
C CYS A 14 5.97 -4.04 0.19
N GLY A 15 6.57 -2.89 0.49
CA GLY A 15 7.49 -2.72 1.61
C GLY A 15 8.60 -3.78 1.60
N ILE A 16 8.81 -4.45 2.74
CA ILE A 16 9.76 -5.56 2.87
C ILE A 16 9.17 -6.93 2.47
N GLY A 17 8.05 -6.96 1.74
CA GLY A 17 7.49 -8.15 1.08
C GLY A 17 6.77 -9.15 1.99
N GLY A 18 6.26 -8.69 3.15
CA GLY A 18 5.57 -9.56 4.11
C GLY A 18 4.29 -10.19 3.54
N SER A 19 3.40 -9.36 3.01
CA SER A 19 2.16 -9.75 2.31
C SER A 19 2.45 -10.66 1.13
N SER A 20 3.38 -10.29 0.26
CA SER A 20 3.67 -11.04 -0.97
C SER A 20 4.19 -12.45 -0.67
N ARG A 21 5.07 -12.62 0.34
CA ARG A 21 5.51 -13.96 0.81
C ARG A 21 4.39 -14.76 1.46
N TYR A 22 3.45 -14.11 2.15
CA TYR A 22 2.28 -14.78 2.72
C TYR A 22 1.33 -15.26 1.62
N LEU A 23 1.00 -14.38 0.66
CA LEU A 23 0.11 -14.67 -0.46
C LEU A 23 0.67 -15.79 -1.35
N ALA A 24 1.96 -15.75 -1.67
CA ALA A 24 2.64 -16.80 -2.44
C ALA A 24 2.46 -18.17 -1.79
N ARG A 25 2.71 -18.30 -0.48
CA ARG A 25 2.51 -19.57 0.24
C ARG A 25 1.05 -19.99 0.30
N LYS A 26 0.15 -19.04 0.60
CA LYS A 26 -1.27 -19.32 0.79
C LYS A 26 -1.92 -19.87 -0.48
N TYR A 27 -1.53 -19.33 -1.62
CA TYR A 27 -2.15 -19.65 -2.91
C TYR A 27 -1.29 -20.53 -3.82
N GLY A 28 -0.01 -20.75 -3.49
CA GLY A 28 0.96 -21.37 -4.40
C GLY A 28 1.22 -20.50 -5.64
N ALA A 29 1.16 -19.18 -5.48
CA ALA A 29 1.17 -18.20 -6.56
C ALA A 29 2.56 -17.58 -6.78
N LYS A 30 2.81 -17.09 -7.99
CA LYS A 30 3.93 -16.19 -8.28
C LYS A 30 3.53 -14.78 -7.86
N CYS A 31 4.36 -14.13 -7.06
CA CYS A 31 4.13 -12.77 -6.59
C CYS A 31 5.26 -11.84 -7.04
N GLN A 32 4.91 -10.71 -7.64
CA GLN A 32 5.83 -9.63 -7.96
C GLN A 32 5.50 -8.44 -7.06
N GLY A 33 6.48 -7.85 -6.38
CA GLY A 33 6.26 -6.68 -5.54
C GLY A 33 7.05 -5.47 -6.03
N ILE A 34 6.43 -4.29 -5.98
CA ILE A 34 7.10 -3.02 -6.31
C ILE A 34 7.11 -2.07 -5.12
N THR A 35 8.22 -1.36 -4.95
CA THR A 35 8.38 -0.27 -3.97
C THR A 35 9.29 0.82 -4.54
N LEU A 36 9.10 2.07 -4.12
CA LEU A 36 10.03 3.16 -4.46
C LEU A 36 11.38 3.05 -3.74
N SER A 37 11.50 2.21 -2.71
CA SER A 37 12.70 2.12 -1.88
C SER A 37 13.63 0.96 -2.30
N PRO A 38 14.85 1.25 -2.79
CA PRO A 38 15.84 0.21 -3.08
C PRO A 38 16.21 -0.64 -1.85
N VAL A 39 16.23 -0.04 -0.67
CA VAL A 39 16.52 -0.73 0.59
C VAL A 39 15.44 -1.75 0.92
N GLN A 40 14.16 -1.37 0.76
CA GLN A 40 13.04 -2.28 0.99
C GLN A 40 13.03 -3.43 -0.02
N ALA A 41 13.22 -3.14 -1.32
CA ALA A 41 13.28 -4.17 -2.36
C ALA A 41 14.42 -5.17 -2.11
N GLY A 42 15.63 -4.68 -1.79
CA GLY A 42 16.77 -5.53 -1.44
C GLY A 42 16.49 -6.39 -0.22
N ARG A 43 15.91 -5.82 0.84
CA ARG A 43 15.54 -6.56 2.05
C ARG A 43 14.44 -7.60 1.78
N ALA A 44 13.46 -7.27 0.96
CA ALA A 44 12.35 -8.16 0.60
C ALA A 44 12.86 -9.41 -0.15
N ASN A 45 13.75 -9.22 -1.14
CA ASN A 45 14.40 -10.32 -1.86
C ASN A 45 15.26 -11.18 -0.93
N ALA A 46 16.07 -10.57 -0.05
CA ALA A 46 16.87 -11.32 0.92
C ALA A 46 16.00 -12.17 1.87
N LEU A 47 14.86 -11.63 2.33
CA LEU A 47 13.91 -12.36 3.16
C LEU A 47 13.19 -13.47 2.40
N ALA A 48 12.86 -13.27 1.11
CA ALA A 48 12.30 -14.32 0.28
C ALA A 48 13.28 -15.48 0.08
N ASN A 49 14.54 -15.17 -0.22
CA ASN A 49 15.60 -16.17 -0.36
C ASN A 49 15.83 -16.95 0.93
N ALA A 50 15.96 -16.26 2.07
CA ALA A 50 16.14 -16.90 3.38
C ALA A 50 14.96 -17.83 3.77
N GLN A 51 13.80 -17.64 3.13
CA GLN A 51 12.60 -18.42 3.33
C GLN A 51 12.35 -19.48 2.25
N GLY A 52 13.29 -19.67 1.31
CA GLY A 52 13.16 -20.63 0.20
C GLY A 52 12.08 -20.25 -0.82
N LEU A 53 11.74 -18.96 -0.93
CA LEU A 53 10.69 -18.45 -1.81
C LEU A 53 11.21 -17.66 -3.01
N ALA A 54 12.52 -17.65 -3.27
CA ALA A 54 13.11 -16.86 -4.35
C ALA A 54 12.54 -17.21 -5.73
N ASP A 55 12.14 -18.47 -5.96
CA ASP A 55 11.50 -18.88 -7.22
C ASP A 55 10.05 -18.41 -7.33
N GLN A 56 9.39 -18.07 -6.23
CA GLN A 56 7.96 -17.72 -6.19
C GLN A 56 7.73 -16.22 -6.04
N VAL A 57 8.66 -15.49 -5.41
CA VAL A 57 8.46 -14.08 -5.08
C VAL A 57 9.70 -13.27 -5.43
N CYS A 58 9.51 -12.21 -6.21
CA CYS A 58 10.55 -11.23 -6.51
C CYS A 58 10.06 -9.81 -6.24
N PHE A 59 11.02 -8.92 -6.01
CA PHE A 59 10.77 -7.53 -5.68
C PHE A 59 11.67 -6.60 -6.48
N GLU A 60 11.12 -5.50 -7.00
CA GLU A 60 11.87 -4.51 -7.76
C GLU A 60 11.55 -3.08 -7.35
N VAL A 61 12.43 -2.15 -7.73
CA VAL A 61 12.23 -0.72 -7.50
C VAL A 61 11.43 -0.15 -8.65
N ALA A 62 10.20 0.29 -8.38
CA ALA A 62 9.36 0.90 -9.39
C ALA A 62 8.32 1.86 -8.77
N ASP A 63 7.85 2.78 -9.62
CA ASP A 63 6.80 3.72 -9.29
C ASP A 63 5.42 3.08 -9.54
N ALA A 64 4.57 3.09 -8.52
CA ALA A 64 3.20 2.58 -8.61
C ALA A 64 2.32 3.35 -9.62
N LEU A 65 2.69 4.60 -9.92
CA LEU A 65 2.03 5.42 -10.93
C LEU A 65 2.55 5.16 -12.36
N ASN A 66 3.59 4.35 -12.53
CA ASN A 66 4.18 3.97 -13.82
C ASN A 66 4.75 2.55 -13.73
N GLN A 67 3.86 1.55 -13.63
CA GLN A 67 4.26 0.19 -13.29
C GLN A 67 4.97 -0.49 -14.47
N PRO A 68 6.06 -1.24 -14.25
CA PRO A 68 6.87 -1.87 -15.29
C PRO A 68 6.26 -3.18 -15.81
N PHE A 69 4.94 -3.26 -15.80
CA PHE A 69 4.20 -4.48 -16.13
C PHE A 69 3.34 -4.26 -17.38
N PRO A 70 3.22 -5.27 -18.26
CA PRO A 70 2.21 -5.26 -19.31
C PRO A 70 0.78 -5.18 -18.76
N ASP A 71 -0.13 -4.78 -19.64
CA ASP A 71 -1.56 -4.80 -19.39
C ASP A 71 -2.04 -6.24 -19.13
N ASP A 72 -3.14 -6.38 -18.38
CA ASP A 72 -3.86 -7.65 -18.19
C ASP A 72 -3.03 -8.81 -17.61
N GLN A 73 -2.00 -8.52 -16.82
CA GLN A 73 -1.04 -9.53 -16.36
C GLN A 73 -1.44 -10.26 -15.08
N PHE A 74 -2.13 -9.63 -14.13
CA PHE A 74 -2.26 -10.19 -12.78
C PHE A 74 -3.68 -10.62 -12.43
N ASP A 75 -3.81 -11.82 -11.87
CA ASP A 75 -5.09 -12.36 -11.43
C ASP A 75 -5.52 -11.71 -10.09
N LEU A 76 -4.55 -11.22 -9.32
CA LEU A 76 -4.77 -10.40 -8.12
C LEU A 76 -3.79 -9.22 -8.09
N VAL A 77 -4.34 -8.01 -8.04
CA VAL A 77 -3.61 -6.77 -7.77
C VAL A 77 -3.85 -6.41 -6.31
N TRP A 78 -2.78 -6.35 -5.52
CA TRP A 78 -2.81 -6.14 -4.08
C TRP A 78 -2.09 -4.84 -3.74
N SER A 79 -2.75 -3.94 -3.02
CA SER A 79 -2.15 -2.74 -2.43
C SER A 79 -2.63 -2.64 -0.98
N MET A 80 -1.71 -2.73 -0.04
CA MET A 80 -2.02 -2.71 1.39
C MET A 80 -1.15 -1.70 2.09
N GLU A 81 -1.79 -0.71 2.70
CA GLU A 81 -1.17 0.44 3.38
C GLU A 81 -0.14 1.13 2.47
N SER A 82 -0.56 1.40 1.23
CA SER A 82 0.27 2.08 0.23
C SER A 82 -0.45 3.18 -0.55
N GLY A 83 -1.77 3.07 -0.76
CA GLY A 83 -2.55 4.05 -1.53
C GLY A 83 -2.52 5.48 -0.96
N GLU A 84 -2.33 5.63 0.35
CA GLU A 84 -2.26 6.90 1.06
C GLU A 84 -1.03 7.71 0.63
N HIS A 85 0.04 7.06 0.16
CA HIS A 85 1.24 7.69 -0.35
C HIS A 85 1.11 8.21 -1.80
N MET A 86 0.03 7.86 -2.51
CA MET A 86 -0.11 8.16 -3.94
C MET A 86 -0.61 9.60 -4.15
N PRO A 87 0.16 10.53 -4.73
CA PRO A 87 -0.29 11.91 -4.93
C PRO A 87 -1.39 12.02 -6.01
N ASP A 88 -1.38 11.10 -6.98
CA ASP A 88 -2.36 11.04 -8.06
C ASP A 88 -3.19 9.75 -7.95
N LYS A 89 -4.30 9.84 -7.20
CA LYS A 89 -5.22 8.71 -6.97
C LYS A 89 -5.86 8.20 -8.27
N PRO A 90 -6.34 9.06 -9.20
CA PRO A 90 -6.83 8.60 -10.49
C PRO A 90 -5.80 7.80 -11.29
N LYS A 91 -4.56 8.30 -11.40
CA LYS A 91 -3.48 7.59 -12.12
C LYS A 91 -3.10 6.29 -11.44
N PHE A 92 -3.02 6.30 -10.10
CA PHE A 92 -2.79 5.08 -9.32
C PHE A 92 -3.84 4.01 -9.61
N VAL A 93 -5.12 4.36 -9.47
CA VAL A 93 -6.24 3.44 -9.75
C VAL A 93 -6.21 2.97 -11.20
N LYS A 94 -5.90 3.85 -12.16
CA LYS A 94 -5.75 3.48 -13.57
C LYS A 94 -4.65 2.44 -13.79
N GLU A 95 -3.49 2.60 -13.17
CA GLU A 95 -2.41 1.61 -13.26
C GLU A 95 -2.78 0.27 -12.61
N LEU A 96 -3.45 0.28 -11.45
CA LEU A 96 -3.95 -0.94 -10.82
C LEU A 96 -4.90 -1.71 -11.74
N VAL A 97 -5.81 -0.98 -12.40
CA VAL A 97 -6.77 -1.58 -13.35
C VAL A 97 -6.07 -2.09 -14.60
N ARG A 98 -5.12 -1.31 -15.16
CA ARG A 98 -4.39 -1.67 -16.37
C ARG A 98 -3.66 -3.01 -16.24
N VAL A 99 -3.00 -3.24 -15.10
CA VAL A 99 -2.22 -4.48 -14.90
C VAL A 99 -3.08 -5.67 -14.44
N ALA A 100 -4.33 -5.43 -14.03
CA ALA A 100 -5.25 -6.49 -13.65
C ALA A 100 -5.75 -7.24 -14.89
N ALA A 101 -5.61 -8.57 -14.90
CA ALA A 101 -6.15 -9.41 -15.96
C ALA A 101 -7.69 -9.35 -16.00
N PRO A 102 -8.33 -9.62 -17.15
CA PRO A 102 -9.78 -9.80 -17.22
C PRO A 102 -10.27 -10.86 -16.23
N GLY A 103 -11.23 -10.49 -15.38
CA GLY A 103 -11.71 -11.35 -14.28
C GLY A 103 -10.78 -11.40 -13.06
N GLY A 104 -9.67 -10.67 -13.07
CA GLY A 104 -8.78 -10.47 -11.95
C GLY A 104 -9.42 -9.62 -10.84
N THR A 105 -8.89 -9.74 -9.63
CA THR A 105 -9.37 -9.00 -8.46
C THR A 105 -8.39 -7.90 -8.09
N ILE A 106 -8.89 -6.72 -7.72
CA ILE A 106 -8.08 -5.65 -7.14
C ILE A 106 -8.49 -5.49 -5.68
N ILE A 107 -7.50 -5.45 -4.78
CA ILE A 107 -7.71 -5.20 -3.35
C ILE A 107 -6.84 -4.01 -2.97
N VAL A 108 -7.49 -2.96 -2.44
CA VAL A 108 -6.84 -1.79 -1.86
C VAL A 108 -7.24 -1.70 -0.40
N VAL A 109 -6.24 -1.69 0.48
CA VAL A 109 -6.37 -1.36 1.90
C VAL A 109 -5.53 -0.12 2.13
N THR A 110 -6.14 0.98 2.57
CA THR A 110 -5.47 2.28 2.62
C THR A 110 -6.14 3.19 3.63
N TRP A 111 -5.46 4.28 4.01
CA TRP A 111 -6.03 5.30 4.87
C TRP A 111 -6.85 6.28 4.05
N CYS A 112 -8.10 6.47 4.45
CA CYS A 112 -9.03 7.42 3.87
C CYS A 112 -9.51 8.39 4.94
N HIS A 113 -9.92 9.59 4.54
CA HIS A 113 -10.82 10.36 5.40
C HIS A 113 -12.25 9.80 5.28
N ARG A 114 -13.12 10.17 6.23
CA ARG A 114 -14.53 9.77 6.18
C ARG A 114 -15.22 10.26 4.90
N ASP A 115 -16.26 9.56 4.47
CA ASP A 115 -17.12 10.06 3.42
C ASP A 115 -17.82 11.37 3.86
N LEU A 116 -18.08 12.25 2.88
CA LEU A 116 -18.87 13.45 3.10
C LEU A 116 -20.35 13.08 3.21
N GLY A 117 -21.05 13.75 4.12
CA GLY A 117 -22.51 13.67 4.20
C GLY A 117 -23.16 14.23 2.93
N PRO A 118 -24.43 13.90 2.63
CA PRO A 118 -25.10 14.31 1.38
C PRO A 118 -25.15 15.83 1.14
N SER A 119 -25.05 16.64 2.20
CA SER A 119 -25.07 18.11 2.13
C SER A 119 -23.70 18.74 2.39
N GLU A 120 -22.64 17.95 2.57
CA GLU A 120 -21.29 18.44 2.80
C GLU A 120 -20.53 18.55 1.47
N GLU A 121 -19.98 19.73 1.19
CA GLU A 121 -19.07 19.94 0.05
C GLU A 121 -17.61 19.71 0.43
N SER A 122 -17.29 19.72 1.72
CA SER A 122 -15.94 19.49 2.26
C SER A 122 -16.01 19.00 3.71
N LEU A 123 -14.88 18.51 4.21
CA LEU A 123 -14.71 18.17 5.63
C LEU A 123 -14.81 19.42 6.51
N GLN A 124 -15.19 19.23 7.77
CA GLN A 124 -15.25 20.34 8.71
C GLN A 124 -13.84 20.92 8.92
N PRO A 125 -13.70 22.23 9.18
CA PRO A 125 -12.38 22.88 9.29
C PRO A 125 -11.43 22.23 10.31
N TRP A 126 -11.98 21.68 11.40
CA TRP A 126 -11.18 20.99 12.42
C TRP A 126 -10.69 19.62 11.95
N GLU A 127 -11.47 18.91 11.13
CA GLU A 127 -11.09 17.63 10.53
C GLU A 127 -9.98 17.85 9.51
N GLN A 128 -10.12 18.86 8.65
CA GLN A 128 -9.09 19.23 7.69
C GLN A 128 -7.78 19.60 8.40
N LYS A 129 -7.86 20.38 9.49
CA LYS A 129 -6.69 20.74 10.28
C LYS A 129 -6.03 19.53 10.94
N LEU A 130 -6.81 18.55 11.37
CA LEU A 130 -6.28 17.30 11.92
C LEU A 130 -5.61 16.46 10.84
N LEU A 131 -6.26 16.27 9.69
CA LEU A 131 -5.71 15.53 8.56
C LEU A 131 -4.41 16.16 8.07
N ASN A 132 -4.36 17.48 7.90
CA ASN A 132 -3.13 18.18 7.49
C ASN A 132 -1.97 17.90 8.45
N ARG A 133 -2.22 17.89 9.77
CA ARG A 133 -1.18 17.53 10.75
C ARG A 133 -0.70 16.09 10.61
N ILE A 134 -1.59 15.15 10.31
CA ILE A 134 -1.23 13.75 10.09
C ILE A 134 -0.42 13.65 8.79
N CYS A 135 -0.91 14.25 7.70
CA CYS A 135 -0.21 14.30 6.42
C CYS A 135 1.19 14.87 6.56
N ASP A 136 1.35 16.00 7.26
CA ASP A 136 2.66 16.61 7.50
C ASP A 136 3.58 15.70 8.32
N ALA A 137 3.06 15.05 9.36
CA ALA A 137 3.86 14.18 10.23
C ALA A 137 4.35 12.90 9.52
N TYR A 138 3.56 12.38 8.58
CA TYR A 138 3.86 11.15 7.84
C TYR A 138 4.33 11.39 6.40
N TYR A 139 4.49 12.66 6.00
CA TYR A 139 4.81 13.06 4.62
C TYR A 139 3.85 12.45 3.58
N LEU A 140 2.55 12.50 3.87
CA LEU A 140 1.50 11.98 2.99
C LEU A 140 0.90 13.10 2.14
N PRO A 141 0.52 12.83 0.88
CA PRO A 141 -0.35 13.72 0.12
C PRO A 141 -1.75 13.79 0.74
N GLU A 142 -2.62 14.59 0.14
CA GLU A 142 -4.04 14.65 0.51
C GLU A 142 -4.70 13.27 0.39
N TRP A 143 -5.53 12.93 1.37
CA TRP A 143 -6.30 11.70 1.38
C TRP A 143 -7.58 11.89 0.59
N CYS A 144 -8.10 10.82 0.01
CA CYS A 144 -9.46 10.80 -0.52
C CYS A 144 -10.33 9.89 0.35
N SER A 145 -11.64 9.97 0.16
CA SER A 145 -12.56 9.10 0.86
C SER A 145 -12.62 7.70 0.25
N THR A 146 -13.20 6.75 0.98
CA THR A 146 -13.48 5.42 0.44
C THR A 146 -14.44 5.50 -0.73
N SER A 147 -15.46 6.35 -0.64
CA SER A 147 -16.39 6.59 -1.75
C SER A 147 -15.70 7.18 -2.99
N ASP A 148 -14.65 7.96 -2.84
CA ASP A 148 -13.91 8.50 -4.00
C ASP A 148 -13.11 7.41 -4.73
N TYR A 149 -12.48 6.49 -4.00
CA TYR A 149 -11.89 5.29 -4.62
C TYR A 149 -12.93 4.47 -5.38
N VAL A 150 -14.12 4.25 -4.79
CA VAL A 150 -15.21 3.54 -5.45
C VAL A 150 -15.61 4.22 -6.75
N LYS A 151 -15.78 5.56 -6.75
CA LYS A 151 -16.08 6.33 -7.98
C LYS A 151 -14.98 6.19 -9.03
N LEU A 152 -13.71 6.23 -8.61
CA LEU A 152 -12.58 6.05 -9.53
C LEU A 152 -12.61 4.67 -10.19
N PHE A 153 -12.82 3.60 -9.42
CA PHE A 153 -12.94 2.25 -9.97
C PHE A 153 -14.17 2.10 -10.89
N GLN A 154 -15.32 2.68 -10.50
CA GLN A 154 -16.53 2.70 -11.35
C GLN A 154 -16.30 3.43 -12.67
N SER A 155 -15.55 4.54 -12.67
CA SER A 155 -15.22 5.28 -13.89
C SER A 155 -14.38 4.48 -14.89
N LEU A 156 -13.70 3.43 -14.41
CA LEU A 156 -12.93 2.48 -15.22
C LEU A 156 -13.69 1.17 -15.49
N SER A 157 -15.01 1.17 -15.31
CA SER A 157 -15.90 0.04 -15.60
C SER A 157 -15.66 -1.23 -14.76
N LEU A 158 -15.02 -1.12 -13.59
CA LEU A 158 -14.91 -2.26 -12.68
C LEU A 158 -16.28 -2.69 -12.16
N GLN A 159 -16.45 -3.99 -12.03
CA GLN A 159 -17.66 -4.64 -11.54
C GLN A 159 -17.43 -5.16 -10.11
N ASP A 160 -18.53 -5.50 -9.42
CA ASP A 160 -18.51 -6.12 -8.08
C ASP A 160 -17.69 -5.38 -7.02
N ILE A 161 -17.65 -4.04 -7.10
CA ILE A 161 -16.89 -3.19 -6.18
C ILE A 161 -17.51 -3.28 -4.79
N LYS A 162 -16.70 -3.69 -3.82
CA LYS A 162 -17.05 -3.73 -2.40
C LYS A 162 -16.11 -2.84 -1.62
N ALA A 163 -16.69 -2.03 -0.74
CA ALA A 163 -15.96 -1.18 0.17
C ALA A 163 -16.42 -1.47 1.61
N GLY A 164 -15.53 -1.27 2.56
CA GLY A 164 -15.84 -1.41 3.98
C GLY A 164 -14.95 -0.48 4.80
N ASP A 165 -15.54 0.10 5.84
CA ASP A 165 -14.81 0.87 6.84
C ASP A 165 -14.32 -0.10 7.94
N TRP A 166 -13.00 -0.15 8.11
CA TRP A 166 -12.33 -1.00 9.12
C TRP A 166 -11.82 -0.19 10.32
N THR A 167 -12.23 1.07 10.46
CA THR A 167 -11.75 1.99 11.51
C THR A 167 -11.90 1.39 12.90
N GLU A 168 -13.07 0.84 13.25
CA GLU A 168 -13.29 0.26 14.59
C GLU A 168 -12.43 -0.98 14.85
N ASN A 169 -12.13 -1.76 13.82
CA ASN A 169 -11.28 -2.94 13.94
C ASN A 169 -9.80 -2.59 14.11
N VAL A 170 -9.36 -1.48 13.52
CA VAL A 170 -7.96 -1.02 13.55
C VAL A 170 -7.70 -0.06 14.71
N ALA A 171 -8.71 0.69 15.17
CA ALA A 171 -8.60 1.68 16.26
C ALA A 171 -7.89 1.16 17.53
N PRO A 172 -8.13 -0.08 18.02
CA PRO A 172 -7.44 -0.61 19.20
C PRO A 172 -5.91 -0.76 19.06
N PHE A 173 -5.39 -0.76 17.84
CA PHE A 173 -3.95 -0.86 17.56
C PHE A 173 -3.20 0.45 17.85
N TRP A 174 -3.85 1.59 17.62
CA TRP A 174 -3.20 2.92 17.70
C TRP A 174 -2.62 3.29 19.07
N PRO A 175 -3.28 3.00 20.21
CA PRO A 175 -2.67 3.20 21.52
C PRO A 175 -1.34 2.43 21.69
N ALA A 176 -1.21 1.24 21.10
CA ALA A 176 0.04 0.48 21.14
C ALA A 176 1.14 1.11 20.27
N VAL A 177 0.77 1.62 19.08
CA VAL A 177 1.69 2.36 18.20
C VAL A 177 2.25 3.59 18.91
N ILE A 178 1.37 4.43 19.47
CA ILE A 178 1.77 5.64 20.20
C ILE A 178 2.67 5.28 21.38
N ARG A 179 2.32 4.25 22.17
CA ARG A 179 3.16 3.78 23.27
C ARG A 179 4.55 3.35 22.80
N SER A 180 4.65 2.66 21.66
CA SER A 180 5.94 2.20 21.14
C SER A 180 6.84 3.35 20.66
N ALA A 181 6.26 4.38 20.05
CA ALA A 181 6.95 5.59 19.62
C ALA A 181 7.52 6.38 20.82
N LEU A 182 6.83 6.36 21.97
CA LEU A 182 7.25 7.03 23.19
C LEU A 182 8.25 6.25 24.05
N THR A 183 8.72 5.08 23.60
CA THR A 183 9.74 4.31 24.33
C THR A 183 11.15 4.86 24.13
N TRP A 184 12.01 4.69 25.14
CA TRP A 184 13.45 4.99 25.03
C TRP A 184 14.14 4.25 23.86
N LYS A 185 13.67 3.02 23.55
CA LYS A 185 14.12 2.28 22.36
C LYS A 185 13.63 2.92 21.06
N GLY A 186 12.40 3.42 21.00
CA GLY A 186 11.89 4.18 19.85
C GLY A 186 12.71 5.45 19.59
N PHE A 187 12.94 6.25 20.64
CA PHE A 187 13.76 7.46 20.56
C PHE A 187 15.21 7.19 20.13
N THR A 188 15.87 6.20 20.76
CA THR A 188 17.26 5.84 20.41
C THR A 188 17.38 5.17 19.05
N SER A 189 16.36 4.43 18.59
CA SER A 189 16.29 3.90 17.24
C SER A 189 16.18 5.01 16.21
N LEU A 190 15.33 6.02 16.44
CA LEU A 190 15.16 7.18 15.55
C LEU A 190 16.47 7.95 15.37
N LEU A 191 17.20 8.18 16.46
CA LEU A 191 18.52 8.84 16.44
C LEU A 191 19.58 8.01 15.70
N ARG A 192 19.57 6.68 15.86
CA ARG A 192 20.49 5.78 15.13
C ARG A 192 20.16 5.69 13.65
N SER A 193 18.87 5.62 13.28
CA SER A 193 18.44 5.63 11.88
C SER A 193 18.68 6.97 11.21
N GLY A 194 18.54 8.09 11.93
CA GLY A 194 18.89 9.43 11.42
C GLY A 194 20.36 9.55 11.05
N ASN A 195 21.26 9.00 11.88
CA ASN A 195 22.69 8.95 11.57
C ASN A 195 23.01 8.02 10.39
N ILE A 196 22.34 6.87 10.26
CA ILE A 196 22.54 5.97 9.11
C ILE A 196 22.08 6.63 7.81
N ILE A 197 20.97 7.39 7.81
CA ILE A 197 20.49 8.15 6.65
C ILE A 197 21.44 9.31 6.33
N PHE A 198 21.95 10.04 7.33
CA PHE A 198 22.88 11.16 7.10
C PHE A 198 24.23 10.69 6.53
N PHE A 199 24.76 9.55 7.00
CA PHE A 199 26.01 8.98 6.46
C PHE A 199 25.83 8.28 5.11
N SER A 200 24.66 7.71 4.80
CA SER A 200 24.38 7.16 3.46
C SER A 200 24.07 8.23 2.40
N THR A 201 23.75 9.46 2.80
CA THR A 201 23.50 10.58 1.85
C THR A 201 24.78 11.37 1.53
N ILE A 202 25.88 11.18 2.28
CA ILE A 202 27.19 11.84 2.03
C ILE A 202 28.17 10.92 1.27
N THR A 203 27.80 9.67 0.99
CA THR A 203 28.61 8.79 0.12
C THR A 203 27.70 8.05 -0.86
N LEU A 204 27.33 8.72 -1.94
CA LEU A 204 27.13 8.22 -3.32
C LEU A 204 26.73 9.39 -4.22
#